data_AF-A0A0Q4JL85-F1
#
_entry.id   AF-A0A0Q4JL85-F1
#
_cell.length_a   1.000
_cell.length_b   1.000
_cell.length_c   1.000
_cell.angle_alpha   90.00
_cell.angle_beta   90.00
_cell.angle_gamma   90.00
#
_symmetry.space_group_name_H-M   'P 1'
#
loop_
_entity.id
_entity.type
_entity.pdbx_description
1 polymer ?
#
loop_
_entity_poly.entity_id
_entity_poly.type
_entity_poly.pdbx_seq_one_letter_code
_entity_poly.pdbx_strand_id
1 'polypeptide(L)'
;MEVNSPAFVATVDDVKAAVMPQLQALIPQPANTMPPGVADMGGIGDRQEYARANHTHASKARKQRVLAVKTTTYKWTYPTPFPDGVVPIVNGIAEDPANVAADCYNVQIVGPVSNTDCTFRVVRQSTGLLGLLLGALSINPTPGTINLHCLALEP
;
A
#
# COMPACT_ATOMS: atom_id res chain seq x y z
N MET A 1 -41.14 3.13 68.20
CA MET A 1 -39.83 3.71 67.81
C MET A 1 -39.73 3.51 66.31
N GLU A 2 -40.23 4.47 65.54
CA GLU A 2 -40.20 4.40 64.07
C GLU A 2 -38.81 4.81 63.58
N VAL A 3 -38.15 3.90 62.87
CA VAL A 3 -36.87 4.14 62.23
C VAL A 3 -37.17 4.72 60.84
N ASN A 4 -37.21 6.05 60.75
CA ASN A 4 -37.25 6.75 59.47
C ASN A 4 -35.89 6.58 58.78
N SER A 5 -35.73 5.55 57.95
CA SER A 5 -34.64 5.53 56.98
C SER A 5 -35.01 6.46 55.83
N PRO A 6 -34.24 7.53 55.55
CA PRO A 6 -34.53 8.38 54.42
C PRO A 6 -34.36 7.54 53.14
N ALA A 7 -35.42 7.46 52.33
CA ALA A 7 -35.32 6.95 50.97
C ALA A 7 -34.27 7.81 50.24
N PHE A 8 -33.18 7.18 49.80
CA PHE A 8 -32.20 7.83 48.95
C PHE A 8 -32.87 8.12 47.60
N VAL A 9 -33.39 9.34 47.45
CA VAL A 9 -33.85 9.84 46.16
C VAL A 9 -32.61 10.36 45.45
N ALA A 10 -32.05 9.56 44.55
CA ALA A 10 -30.97 10.01 43.68
C ALA A 10 -31.44 11.28 42.97
N THR A 11 -30.69 12.37 43.13
CA THR A 11 -30.99 13.61 42.44
C THR A 11 -30.66 13.46 40.96
N VAL A 12 -31.22 14.33 40.13
CA VAL A 12 -30.85 14.40 38.71
C VAL A 12 -29.33 14.59 38.54
N ASP A 13 -28.68 15.27 39.49
CA ASP A 13 -27.24 15.51 39.47
C ASP A 13 -26.44 14.26 39.85
N ASP A 14 -26.93 13.42 40.76
CA ASP A 14 -26.33 12.10 41.05
C ASP A 14 -26.39 11.17 39.84
N VAL A 15 -27.53 11.17 39.14
CA VAL A 15 -27.71 10.39 37.91
C VAL A 15 -26.77 10.92 36.80
N LYS A 16 -26.65 12.24 36.64
CA LYS A 16 -25.71 12.83 35.68
C LYS A 16 -24.26 12.49 36.02
N ALA A 17 -23.85 12.58 37.27
CA ALA A 17 -22.48 12.27 37.69
C ALA A 17 -22.11 10.80 37.42
N ALA A 18 -23.06 9.88 37.59
CA ALA A 18 -22.84 8.46 37.31
C ALA A 18 -22.83 8.14 35.79
N VAL A 19 -23.68 8.80 35.00
CA VAL A 19 -23.91 8.46 33.59
C VAL A 19 -22.97 9.22 32.63
N MET A 20 -22.61 10.47 32.92
CA MET A 20 -21.82 11.30 32.00
C MET A 20 -20.43 10.75 31.67
N PRO A 21 -19.66 10.18 32.62
CA PRO A 21 -18.37 9.55 32.30
C PRO A 21 -18.52 8.33 31.40
N GLN A 22 -19.61 7.56 31.57
CA GLN A 22 -19.90 6.40 30.74
C GLN A 22 -20.29 6.83 29.32
N LEU A 23 -21.08 7.91 29.18
CA LEU A 23 -21.41 8.50 27.89
C LEU A 23 -20.18 9.10 27.20
N GLN A 24 -19.29 9.77 27.95
CA GLN A 24 -18.05 10.34 27.40
C GLN A 24 -17.09 9.26 26.87
N ALA A 25 -17.04 8.09 27.51
CA ALA A 25 -16.25 6.96 27.03
C ALA A 25 -16.81 6.35 25.72
N LEU A 26 -18.10 6.58 25.42
CA LEU A 26 -18.74 6.16 24.18
C LEU A 26 -18.61 7.20 23.06
N ILE A 27 -18.17 8.43 23.36
CA ILE A 27 -17.91 9.45 22.34
C ILE A 27 -16.53 9.20 21.76
N PRO A 28 -16.42 8.93 20.44
CA PRO A 28 -15.13 8.85 19.76
C PRO A 28 -14.28 10.08 20.04
N GLN A 29 -13.06 9.87 20.53
CA GLN A 29 -12.09 10.94 20.68
C GLN A 29 -11.64 11.45 19.31
N PRO A 30 -11.23 12.73 19.18
CA PRO A 30 -10.66 13.23 17.93
C PRO A 30 -9.37 12.49 17.58
N ALA A 31 -9.11 12.30 16.28
CA ALA A 31 -7.84 11.73 15.84
C ALA A 31 -6.70 12.74 16.08
N ASN A 32 -5.57 12.26 16.59
CA ASN A 32 -4.39 13.11 16.85
C ASN A 32 -3.64 13.50 15.56
N THR A 33 -3.99 12.90 14.41
CA THR A 33 -3.44 13.20 13.08
C THR A 33 -4.53 12.99 12.03
N MET A 34 -4.53 13.82 10.99
CA MET A 34 -5.40 13.63 9.82
C MET A 34 -4.82 12.51 8.94
N PRO A 35 -5.55 11.43 8.65
CA PRO A 35 -5.09 10.40 7.73
C PRO A 35 -5.05 10.93 6.29
N PRO A 36 -4.23 10.34 5.39
CA PRO A 36 -4.27 10.69 3.97
C PRO A 36 -5.66 10.40 3.39
N GLY A 37 -6.18 11.27 2.51
CA GLY A 37 -7.51 11.08 1.91
C GLY A 37 -7.63 9.84 1.02
N VAL A 38 -6.49 9.34 0.49
CA VAL A 38 -6.39 8.11 -0.30
C VAL A 38 -5.15 7.33 0.16
N ALA A 39 -5.29 6.03 0.42
CA ALA A 39 -4.13 5.19 0.69
C ALA A 39 -3.53 4.70 -0.62
N ASP A 40 -2.32 5.16 -0.97
CA ASP A 40 -1.59 4.74 -2.18
C ASP A 40 -1.35 3.22 -2.31
N MET A 41 -1.56 2.49 -1.21
CA MET A 41 -1.43 1.04 -1.13
C MET A 41 -2.77 0.32 -0.98
N GLY A 42 -3.90 1.03 -0.94
CA GLY A 42 -5.24 0.43 -0.84
C GLY A 42 -5.71 0.07 0.57
N GLY A 43 -4.96 0.42 1.61
CA GLY A 43 -5.37 0.20 2.99
C GLY A 43 -6.44 1.18 3.45
N ILE A 44 -7.46 0.70 4.16
CA ILE A 44 -8.45 1.54 4.86
C ILE A 44 -8.16 1.40 6.35
N GLY A 45 -8.19 2.50 7.11
CA GLY A 45 -8.03 2.44 8.57
C GLY A 45 -9.24 1.80 9.26
N ASP A 46 -9.03 1.14 10.41
CA ASP A 46 -10.04 0.40 11.18
C ASP A 46 -10.41 1.07 12.52
N ARG A 47 -9.85 2.25 12.81
CA ARG A 47 -10.00 2.92 14.10
C ARG A 47 -11.28 3.75 14.24
N GLN A 48 -11.73 3.92 15.48
CA GLN A 48 -13.04 4.46 15.83
C GLN A 48 -13.09 5.99 16.08
N GLU A 49 -12.00 6.76 15.93
CA GLU A 49 -11.95 8.21 16.25
C GLU A 49 -12.90 9.08 15.41
N TYR A 50 -13.29 10.27 15.93
CA TYR A 50 -14.30 11.18 15.35
C TYR A 50 -13.91 11.75 13.96
N ALA A 51 -12.61 11.79 13.64
CA ALA A 51 -12.08 12.07 12.30
C ALA A 51 -11.48 10.78 11.73
N ARG A 52 -12.35 9.77 11.54
CA ARG A 52 -11.97 8.36 11.42
C ARG A 52 -10.76 8.18 10.53
N ALA A 53 -9.77 7.42 11.01
CA ALA A 53 -8.75 6.82 10.16
C ALA A 53 -9.36 6.06 8.95
N ASN A 54 -10.65 5.67 9.04
CA ASN A 54 -11.42 5.02 7.99
C ASN A 54 -11.95 5.93 6.87
N HIS A 55 -11.77 7.26 6.94
CA HIS A 55 -12.09 8.16 5.80
C HIS A 55 -11.02 8.10 4.70
N THR A 56 -9.99 7.29 4.87
CA THR A 56 -9.01 7.01 3.82
C THR A 56 -9.66 6.14 2.75
N HIS A 57 -9.87 6.68 1.55
CA HIS A 57 -10.34 5.88 0.43
C HIS A 57 -9.23 4.92 0.01
N ALA A 58 -9.55 3.64 -0.21
CA ALA A 58 -8.60 2.73 -0.83
C ALA A 58 -8.26 3.29 -2.23
N SER A 59 -6.97 3.51 -2.52
CA SER A 59 -6.56 3.79 -3.89
C SER A 59 -6.95 2.62 -4.78
N LYS A 60 -7.36 2.91 -6.01
CA LYS A 60 -7.48 1.90 -7.07
C LYS A 60 -6.13 1.46 -7.63
N ALA A 61 -5.05 2.09 -7.19
CA ALA A 61 -3.69 1.76 -7.56
C ALA A 61 -2.91 1.15 -6.39
N ARG A 62 -1.92 0.34 -6.72
CA ARG A 62 -0.80 -0.05 -5.85
C ARG A 62 0.46 0.50 -6.46
N LYS A 63 1.34 1.07 -5.65
CA LYS A 63 2.59 1.69 -6.12
C LYS A 63 3.74 1.24 -5.24
N GLN A 64 4.85 0.82 -5.83
CA GLN A 64 6.04 0.50 -5.04
C GLN A 64 7.29 0.82 -5.84
N ARG A 65 8.24 1.52 -5.22
CA ARG A 65 9.60 1.63 -5.75
C ARG A 65 10.47 0.57 -5.07
N VAL A 66 11.00 -0.33 -5.86
CA VAL A 66 11.92 -1.38 -5.42
C VAL A 66 13.32 -0.90 -5.74
N LEU A 67 14.18 -0.84 -4.73
CA LEU A 67 15.54 -0.35 -4.88
C LEU A 67 16.50 -1.50 -5.18
N ALA A 68 17.52 -1.21 -5.99
CA ALA A 68 18.64 -2.11 -6.24
C ALA A 68 18.25 -3.52 -6.71
N VAL A 69 17.28 -3.63 -7.63
CA VAL A 69 16.95 -4.90 -8.30
C VAL A 69 18.15 -5.32 -9.15
N LYS A 70 18.71 -6.50 -8.84
CA LYS A 70 19.85 -7.12 -9.56
C LYS A 70 19.46 -8.41 -10.27
N THR A 71 18.18 -8.78 -10.22
CA THR A 71 17.66 -10.03 -10.77
C THR A 71 16.96 -9.77 -12.10
N THR A 72 17.08 -10.72 -13.02
CA THR A 72 16.39 -10.69 -14.32
C THR A 72 14.87 -10.79 -14.16
N THR A 73 14.39 -11.37 -13.06
CA THR A 73 12.98 -11.47 -12.71
C THR A 73 12.72 -10.97 -11.30
N TYR A 74 11.66 -10.22 -11.12
CA TYR A 74 11.21 -9.69 -9.85
C TYR A 74 9.72 -9.97 -9.66
N LYS A 75 9.38 -10.77 -8.65
CA LYS A 75 8.00 -10.99 -8.25
C LYS A 75 7.58 -9.86 -7.32
N TRP A 76 6.56 -9.11 -7.72
CA TRP A 76 5.95 -8.09 -6.88
C TRP A 76 4.63 -8.60 -6.30
N THR A 77 4.61 -8.83 -4.99
CA THR A 77 3.38 -9.09 -4.24
C THR A 77 2.77 -7.76 -3.85
N TYR A 78 1.50 -7.55 -4.18
CA TYR A 78 0.80 -6.33 -3.82
C TYR A 78 0.63 -6.25 -2.30
N PRO A 79 1.01 -5.13 -1.66
CA PRO A 79 0.86 -5.00 -0.21
C PRO A 79 -0.58 -5.12 0.28
N THR A 80 -1.53 -4.76 -0.58
CA THR A 80 -2.95 -5.04 -0.39
C THR A 80 -3.49 -5.67 -1.68
N PRO A 81 -4.02 -6.91 -1.65
CA PRO A 81 -4.60 -7.54 -2.83
C PRO A 81 -5.73 -6.73 -3.45
N PHE A 82 -5.99 -6.99 -4.74
CA PHE A 82 -7.22 -6.57 -5.40
C PHE A 82 -8.36 -7.55 -5.07
N PRO A 83 -9.64 -7.10 -5.14
CA PRO A 83 -10.77 -7.98 -4.94
C PRO A 83 -10.74 -9.21 -5.87
N ASP A 84 -11.40 -10.29 -5.45
CA ASP A 84 -11.48 -11.51 -6.26
C ASP A 84 -12.14 -11.22 -7.61
N GLY A 85 -11.57 -11.80 -8.68
CA GLY A 85 -12.02 -11.59 -10.06
C GLY A 85 -11.48 -10.32 -10.73
N VAL A 86 -10.75 -9.45 -10.02
CA VAL A 86 -10.12 -8.27 -10.59
C VAL A 86 -8.69 -8.61 -11.03
N VAL A 87 -8.41 -8.46 -12.32
CA VAL A 87 -7.04 -8.53 -12.86
C VAL A 87 -6.55 -7.10 -13.12
N PRO A 88 -5.56 -6.61 -12.36
CA PRO A 88 -5.11 -5.23 -12.50
C PRO A 88 -4.29 -5.02 -13.78
N ILE A 89 -4.32 -3.80 -14.28
CA ILE A 89 -3.39 -3.30 -15.30
C ILE A 89 -2.07 -2.99 -14.61
N VAL A 90 -1.03 -3.71 -14.97
CA VAL A 90 0.30 -3.59 -14.36
C VAL A 90 1.24 -2.83 -15.28
N ASN A 91 2.07 -1.97 -14.70
CA ASN A 91 3.15 -1.29 -15.38
C ASN A 91 4.42 -1.30 -14.51
N GLY A 92 5.58 -1.41 -15.15
CA GLY A 92 6.89 -1.39 -14.50
C GLY A 92 7.83 -0.49 -15.27
N ILE A 93 8.50 0.43 -14.56
CA ILE A 93 9.47 1.35 -15.16
C ILE A 93 10.81 1.14 -14.44
N ALA A 94 11.85 0.84 -15.22
CA ALA A 94 13.20 0.77 -14.71
C ALA A 94 13.83 2.18 -14.71
N GLU A 95 14.53 2.50 -13.64
CA GLU A 95 15.35 3.69 -13.49
C GLU A 95 16.77 3.23 -13.18
N ASP A 96 17.74 3.69 -13.95
CA ASP A 96 19.16 3.53 -13.62
C ASP A 96 19.58 4.67 -12.67
N PRO A 97 19.85 4.38 -11.39
CA PRO A 97 20.31 5.39 -10.45
C PRO A 97 21.68 5.97 -10.82
N ALA A 98 22.49 5.24 -11.61
CA ALA A 98 23.79 5.74 -12.08
C ALA A 98 23.66 6.65 -13.32
N ASN A 99 22.46 6.75 -13.91
CA ASN A 99 22.16 7.56 -15.09
C ASN A 99 23.17 7.37 -16.23
N VAL A 100 23.59 6.12 -16.47
CA VAL A 100 24.56 5.81 -17.51
C VAL A 100 23.82 5.75 -18.84
N ALA A 101 23.94 6.80 -19.65
CA ALA A 101 23.21 6.98 -20.92
C ALA A 101 23.36 5.83 -21.95
N ALA A 102 24.27 4.89 -21.73
CA ALA A 102 24.49 3.72 -22.60
C ALA A 102 23.57 2.53 -22.28
N ASP A 103 22.90 2.54 -21.13
CA ASP A 103 22.10 1.43 -20.65
C ASP A 103 20.61 1.68 -20.85
N CYS A 104 19.99 0.87 -21.71
CA CYS A 104 18.55 0.79 -21.82
C CYS A 104 18.06 -0.42 -21.02
N TYR A 105 16.85 -0.35 -20.46
CA TYR A 105 16.26 -1.46 -19.74
C TYR A 105 14.87 -1.74 -20.31
N ASN A 106 14.63 -3.00 -20.64
CA ASN A 106 13.31 -3.46 -21.03
C ASN A 106 12.66 -4.13 -19.81
N VAL A 107 11.50 -3.62 -19.41
CA VAL A 107 10.68 -4.21 -18.35
C VAL A 107 9.45 -4.83 -18.99
N GLN A 108 9.27 -6.11 -18.75
CA GLN A 108 8.16 -6.88 -19.30
C GLN A 108 7.43 -7.61 -18.18
N ILE A 109 6.12 -7.79 -18.34
CA ILE A 109 5.37 -8.67 -17.46
C ILE A 109 5.53 -10.09 -17.99
N VAL A 110 5.80 -11.04 -17.10
CA VAL A 110 5.98 -12.46 -17.46
C VAL A 110 5.01 -13.31 -16.67
N GLY A 111 4.32 -14.20 -17.39
CA GLY A 111 3.29 -15.05 -16.81
C GLY A 111 1.97 -14.30 -16.58
N PRO A 112 0.98 -15.00 -16.01
CA PRO A 112 -0.31 -14.40 -15.69
C PRO A 112 -0.17 -13.38 -14.54
N VAL A 113 -0.91 -12.28 -14.65
CA VAL A 113 -1.12 -11.34 -13.55
C VAL A 113 -2.30 -11.85 -12.72
N SER A 114 -2.15 -11.89 -11.40
CA SER A 114 -3.22 -12.23 -10.48
C SER A 114 -3.71 -11.01 -9.71
N ASN A 115 -4.71 -11.19 -8.86
CA ASN A 115 -5.17 -10.15 -7.93
C ASN A 115 -4.22 -9.94 -6.73
N THR A 116 -3.22 -10.80 -6.55
CA THR A 116 -2.27 -10.76 -5.41
C THR A 116 -0.86 -10.39 -5.82
N ASP A 117 -0.46 -10.69 -7.05
CA ASP A 117 0.91 -10.48 -7.51
C ASP A 117 1.06 -10.43 -9.02
N CYS A 118 2.22 -9.93 -9.44
CA CYS A 118 2.71 -10.04 -10.81
C CYS A 118 4.22 -10.27 -10.82
N THR A 119 4.75 -10.77 -11.93
CA THR A 119 6.19 -10.93 -12.12
C THR A 119 6.68 -10.04 -13.25
N PHE A 120 7.66 -9.19 -12.94
CA PHE A 120 8.40 -8.43 -13.92
C PHE A 120 9.64 -9.20 -14.36
N ARG A 121 9.97 -9.14 -15.64
CA ARG A 121 11.28 -9.47 -16.17
C ARG A 121 11.95 -8.18 -16.59
N VAL A 122 13.12 -7.93 -16.02
CA VAL A 122 13.94 -6.78 -16.35
C VAL A 122 15.18 -7.26 -17.08
N VAL A 123 15.41 -6.72 -18.28
CA VAL A 123 16.56 -7.07 -19.11
C VAL A 123 17.28 -5.78 -19.48
N ARG A 124 18.59 -5.76 -19.24
CA ARG A 124 19.44 -4.69 -19.76
C ARG A 124 19.61 -4.89 -21.26
N GLN A 125 19.33 -3.85 -22.03
CA GLN A 125 19.65 -3.75 -23.44
C GLN A 125 20.91 -2.90 -23.55
N SER A 126 22.06 -3.56 -23.71
CA SER A 126 23.30 -2.85 -24.01
C SER A 126 23.27 -2.39 -25.47
N THR A 127 23.49 -1.10 -25.69
CA THR A 127 23.68 -0.56 -27.05
C THR A 127 25.15 -0.67 -27.45
N GLY A 128 25.44 -1.03 -28.71
CA GLY A 128 26.82 -1.16 -29.24
C GLY A 128 27.33 -2.60 -29.45
N LEU A 129 28.65 -2.75 -29.69
CA LEU A 129 29.28 -4.03 -30.07
C LEU A 129 29.06 -5.16 -29.04
N LEU A 130 29.02 -4.81 -27.75
CA LEU A 130 28.69 -5.74 -26.66
C LEU A 130 27.24 -6.23 -26.75
N GLY A 131 26.29 -5.37 -27.13
CA GLY A 131 24.90 -5.75 -27.38
C GLY A 131 24.76 -6.70 -28.57
N LEU A 132 25.51 -6.46 -29.66
CA LEU A 132 25.57 -7.36 -30.82
C LEU A 132 26.15 -8.73 -30.46
N LEU A 133 27.25 -8.76 -29.70
CA LEU A 133 27.92 -9.99 -29.30
C LEU A 133 27.05 -10.81 -28.32
N LEU A 134 26.45 -10.16 -27.32
CA LEU A 134 25.56 -10.82 -26.35
C LEU A 134 24.27 -11.31 -27.01
N GLY A 135 23.69 -10.52 -27.91
CA GLY A 135 22.55 -10.93 -28.73
C GLY A 135 22.87 -12.16 -29.59
N ALA A 136 24.04 -12.18 -30.25
CA ALA A 136 24.49 -13.32 -31.05
C ALA A 136 24.69 -14.60 -30.21
N LEU A 137 25.12 -14.45 -28.95
CA LEU A 137 25.29 -15.56 -28.01
C LEU A 137 23.99 -15.93 -27.27
N SER A 138 22.87 -15.24 -27.54
CA SER A 138 21.61 -15.36 -26.79
C SER A 138 21.78 -15.15 -25.27
N ILE A 139 22.83 -14.44 -24.85
CA ILE A 139 23.09 -14.12 -23.46
C ILE A 139 22.35 -12.81 -23.16
N ASN A 140 21.33 -12.89 -22.31
CA ASN A 140 20.73 -11.67 -21.76
C ASN A 140 21.64 -11.15 -20.66
N PRO A 141 22.21 -9.93 -20.77
CA PRO A 141 23.02 -9.40 -19.70
C PRO A 141 22.17 -9.20 -18.45
N THR A 142 22.68 -9.65 -17.31
CA THR A 142 22.08 -9.40 -16.00
C THR A 142 21.91 -7.89 -15.82
N PRO A 143 20.77 -7.42 -15.30
CA PRO A 143 20.61 -6.01 -14.96
C PRO A 143 21.72 -5.57 -14.02
N GLY A 144 22.26 -4.37 -14.26
CA GLY A 144 23.00 -3.65 -13.22
C GLY A 144 22.09 -3.33 -12.03
N THR A 145 22.60 -2.60 -11.05
CA THR A 145 21.78 -2.13 -9.92
C THR A 145 20.76 -1.10 -10.42
N ILE A 146 19.49 -1.48 -10.56
CA ILE A 146 18.41 -0.56 -10.98
C ILE A 146 17.36 -0.35 -9.89
N ASN A 147 16.61 0.74 -10.00
CA ASN A 147 15.36 0.91 -9.27
C ASN A 147 14.19 0.51 -10.19
N LEU A 148 13.21 -0.22 -9.66
CA LEU A 148 12.00 -0.60 -10.38
C LEU A 148 10.79 0.08 -9.77
N HIS A 149 10.13 0.93 -10.53
CA HIS A 149 8.86 1.56 -10.17
C HIS A 149 7.72 0.68 -10.66
N CYS A 150 7.02 0.07 -9.71
CA CYS A 150 5.92 -0.84 -9.94
C CYS A 150 4.59 -0.10 -9.73
N LEU A 151 3.67 -0.27 -10.68
CA LEU A 151 2.30 0.25 -10.61
C LEU A 151 1.33 -0.89 -10.98
N ALA A 152 0.26 -1.04 -10.22
CA ALA A 152 -0.88 -1.88 -10.58
C ALA A 152 -2.16 -1.05 -10.39
N LEU A 153 -3.07 -1.07 -11.36
CA LEU A 153 -4.28 -0.26 -11.38
C LEU A 153 -5.50 -1.14 -11.65
N GLU A 154 -6.59 -0.93 -10.92
CA GLU A 154 -7.89 -1.52 -11.25
C GLU A 154 -8.41 -1.00 -12.61
N PRO A 155 -8.86 -1.87 -13.53
CA PRO A 155 -9.35 -1.48 -14.85
C PRO A 155 -10.65 -0.65 -14.84
#